data_AF-A0AAV3S9U0-F1
#
_entry.id   AF-A0AAV3S9U0-F1
#
_cell.length_a   1.000
_cell.length_b   1.000
_cell.length_c   1.000
_cell.angle_alpha   90.00
_cell.angle_beta   90.00
_cell.angle_gamma   90.00
#
_symmetry.space_group_name_H-M   'P 1'
#
loop_
_entity.id
_entity.type
_entity.pdbx_description
1 polymer ?
#
loop_
_entity_poly.entity_id
_entity_poly.type
_entity_poly.pdbx_seq_one_letter_code
_entity_poly.pdbx_strand_id
1 'polypeptide(L)' 'MSRLVERDAHGPLTLDADDVDPEKGDVAVCRCGLSDDHPFCDGSHRATEDEASDETYCYDDDGERRVVTDVVCEDDEN' A
#
# COMPACT_ATOMS: atom_id res chain seq x y z
N MET A 1 -12.58 -4.06 1.93
CA MET A 1 -12.01 -3.00 2.77
C MET A 1 -11.19 -2.14 1.82
N SER A 2 -11.81 -1.09 1.32
CA SER A 2 -11.33 -0.36 0.15
C SER A 2 -10.39 0.74 0.62
N ARG A 3 -9.12 0.61 0.27
CA ARG A 3 -8.06 1.60 0.49
C ARG A 3 -7.99 2.51 -0.73
N LEU A 4 -7.92 3.83 -0.57
CA LEU A 4 -7.52 4.74 -1.64
C LEU A 4 -6.00 4.63 -1.79
N VAL A 5 -5.53 4.08 -2.91
CA VAL A 5 -4.11 4.00 -3.24
C VAL A 5 -3.92 4.83 -4.49
N GLU A 6 -3.29 5.98 -4.36
CA GLU A 6 -2.84 6.75 -5.51
C GLU A 6 -1.66 5.99 -6.12
N ARG A 7 -1.85 5.52 -7.37
CA ARG A 7 -0.84 4.78 -8.12
C ARG A 7 -0.47 5.58 -9.36
N ASP A 8 0.74 6.12 -9.40
CA ASP A 8 1.27 6.74 -10.62
C ASP A 8 1.61 5.71 -11.70
N ALA A 9 1.84 4.45 -11.29
CA ALA A 9 2.13 3.34 -12.19
C ALA A 9 0.85 2.81 -12.87
N HIS A 10 0.80 2.93 -14.20
CA HIS A 10 -0.34 2.51 -15.04
C HIS A 10 -0.26 1.03 -15.51
N GLY A 11 0.75 0.28 -15.08
CA GLY A 11 0.99 -1.11 -15.48
C GLY A 11 1.26 -2.04 -14.28
N PRO A 12 1.03 -3.35 -14.43
CA PRO A 12 1.37 -4.31 -13.40
C PRO A 12 2.89 -4.43 -13.26
N LEU A 13 3.37 -4.53 -12.02
CA LEU A 13 4.75 -4.95 -11.80
C LEU A 13 4.85 -6.45 -12.06
N THR A 14 5.68 -6.84 -13.02
CA THR A 14 5.95 -8.24 -13.35
C THR A 14 7.12 -8.74 -12.51
N LEU A 15 6.91 -9.83 -11.79
CA LEU A 15 7.96 -10.53 -11.07
C LEU A 15 8.43 -11.74 -11.89
N ASP A 16 9.74 -11.94 -11.99
CA ASP A 16 10.36 -13.11 -12.60
C ASP A 16 11.24 -13.88 -11.60
N ALA A 17 11.96 -14.88 -12.11
CA ALA A 17 12.73 -15.80 -11.27
C ALA A 17 13.95 -15.12 -10.63
N ASP A 18 14.44 -14.01 -11.19
CA ASP A 18 15.55 -13.25 -10.61
C ASP A 18 15.08 -12.35 -9.44
N ASP A 19 13.78 -12.02 -9.39
CA ASP A 19 13.18 -11.25 -8.28
C ASP A 19 12.92 -12.09 -7.02
N VAL A 20 13.00 -13.42 -7.13
CA VAL A 20 12.71 -14.36 -6.05
C VAL A 20 13.92 -15.25 -5.79
N ASP A 21 14.62 -15.00 -4.70
CA ASP A 21 15.74 -15.82 -4.26
C ASP A 21 15.21 -17.15 -3.65
N PRO A 22 15.47 -18.30 -4.30
CA PRO A 22 14.95 -19.59 -3.87
C PRO A 22 15.59 -20.09 -2.56
N GLU A 23 16.70 -19.51 -2.12
CA GLU A 23 17.38 -19.86 -0.87
C GLU A 23 16.83 -19.06 0.32
N LYS A 24 16.11 -17.95 0.08
CA LYS A 24 15.57 -17.05 1.12
C LYS A 24 14.25 -17.50 1.74
N GLY A 25 13.62 -18.56 1.23
CA GLY A 25 12.37 -19.11 1.78
C GLY A 25 11.12 -18.39 1.27
N ASP A 26 10.13 -18.18 2.14
CA ASP A 26 8.83 -17.61 1.77
C ASP A 26 8.92 -16.15 1.32
N VAL A 27 8.23 -15.81 0.23
CA VAL A 27 8.11 -14.44 -0.28
C VAL A 27 6.83 -13.80 0.27
N ALA A 28 6.97 -12.67 0.97
CA ALA A 28 5.84 -11.88 1.43
C ALA A 28 5.59 -10.72 0.46
N VAL A 29 4.39 -10.66 -0.12
CA VAL A 29 3.95 -9.59 -1.02
C VAL A 29 3.15 -8.56 -0.23
N CYS A 30 3.46 -7.28 -0.41
CA CYS A 30 2.79 -6.19 0.26
C CYS A 30 1.33 -6.07 -0.18
N ARG A 31 0.43 -6.00 0.80
CA ARG A 31 -1.02 -5.78 0.59
C ARG A 31 -1.58 -4.61 1.40
N CYS A 32 -0.85 -4.15 2.43
CA CYS A 32 -1.18 -2.89 3.11
C CYS A 32 -0.82 -1.67 2.25
N GLY A 33 0.12 -1.88 1.31
CA GLY A 33 0.76 -0.93 0.40
C GLY A 33 1.39 0.32 1.02
N LEU A 34 1.87 0.18 2.25
CA LEU A 34 2.77 1.13 2.92
C LEU A 34 4.25 0.73 2.77
N SER A 35 4.56 -0.25 1.93
CA SER A 35 5.95 -0.72 1.80
C SER A 35 6.76 0.24 0.96
N ASP A 36 8.01 0.47 1.31
CA ASP A 36 8.95 1.18 0.45
C ASP A 36 9.60 0.26 -0.60
N ASP A 37 9.52 -1.06 -0.37
CA ASP A 37 10.12 -2.12 -1.21
C ASP A 37 9.07 -2.82 -2.08
N HIS A 38 8.08 -2.07 -2.58
CA HIS A 38 7.03 -2.64 -3.44
C HIS A 38 7.65 -3.42 -4.62
N PRO A 39 7.20 -4.66 -4.85
CA PRO A 39 5.95 -5.29 -4.39
C PRO A 39 6.09 -6.09 -3.10
N PHE A 40 7.29 -6.19 -2.54
CA PHE A 40 7.59 -7.02 -1.40
C PHE A 40 7.17 -6.36 -0.10
N CYS A 41 7.01 -7.17 0.93
CA CYS A 41 6.69 -6.72 2.26
C CYS A 41 7.99 -6.47 3.05
N ASP A 42 8.21 -5.23 3.45
CA ASP A 42 9.29 -4.79 4.34
C ASP A 42 8.92 -4.82 5.84
N GLY A 43 7.64 -5.06 6.15
CA GLY A 43 7.11 -5.04 7.51
C GLY A 43 6.33 -3.78 7.88
N SER A 44 6.21 -2.79 6.99
CA SER A 44 5.43 -1.56 7.23
C SER A 44 3.94 -1.81 7.50
N HIS A 45 3.42 -3.00 7.15
CA HIS A 45 2.05 -3.41 7.52
C HIS A 45 1.79 -3.44 9.04
N ARG A 46 2.83 -3.46 9.88
CA ARG A 46 2.64 -3.38 11.34
C ARG A 46 1.97 -2.09 11.78
N ALA A 47 2.14 -1.00 11.02
CA ALA A 47 1.48 0.28 11.27
C ALA A 47 -0.05 0.24 11.04
N THR A 48 -0.57 -0.86 10.46
CA THR A 48 -1.99 -1.06 10.18
C THR A 48 -2.66 -2.07 11.13
N GLU A 49 -1.94 -2.64 12.11
CA GLU A 49 -2.46 -3.72 12.96
C GLU A 49 -3.58 -3.27 13.91
N ASP A 50 -3.52 -2.01 14.35
CA ASP A 50 -4.49 -1.38 15.26
C ASP A 50 -5.56 -0.55 14.54
N GLU A 51 -5.66 -0.65 13.22
CA GLU A 51 -6.70 0.03 12.45
C GLU A 51 -8.10 -0.48 12.82
N ALA A 52 -9.01 0.45 13.12
CA ALA A 52 -10.41 0.11 13.29
C ALA A 52 -11.02 -0.28 11.93
N SER A 53 -11.87 -1.32 11.94
CA SER A 53 -12.52 -1.82 10.73
C SER A 53 -13.50 -0.85 10.08
N ASP A 54 -13.94 0.14 10.85
CA ASP A 54 -15.00 1.10 10.53
C ASP A 54 -14.46 2.50 10.26
N GLU A 55 -13.14 2.69 10.34
CA GLU A 55 -12.45 3.93 10.02
C GLU A 55 -11.64 3.79 8.73
N THR A 56 -11.33 4.92 8.11
CA THR A 56 -10.41 5.01 6.97
C THR A 56 -9.23 5.88 7.37
N TYR A 57 -8.02 5.43 7.07
CA TYR A 57 -6.79 6.14 7.41
C TYR A 57 -6.03 6.56 6.15
N CYS A 58 -5.44 7.76 6.18
CA CYS A 58 -4.41 8.18 5.24
C CYS A 58 -3.06 8.26 5.95
N TYR A 59 -2.02 7.92 5.21
CA TYR A 59 -0.63 8.01 5.62
C TYR A 59 0.06 8.99 4.68
N ASP A 60 0.68 10.03 5.21
CA ASP A 60 1.46 10.98 4.41
C ASP A 60 2.89 10.50 4.14
N ASP A 61 3.64 11.29 3.36
CA ASP A 61 5.05 11.04 3.04
C ASP A 61 5.98 11.00 4.27
N ASP A 62 5.59 11.61 5.40
CA ASP A 62 6.32 11.55 6.66
C ASP A 62 5.91 10.32 7.53
N GLY A 63 4.95 9.52 7.05
CA GLY A 63 4.42 8.34 7.73
C GLY A 63 3.41 8.65 8.84
N GLU A 64 2.92 9.89 8.92
CA GLU A 64 1.92 10.27 9.92
C GLU A 64 0.53 9.72 9.52
N ARG A 65 -0.14 9.05 10.48
CA ARG A 65 -1.47 8.46 10.28
C ARG A 65 -2.56 9.47 10.65
N ARG A 66 -3.52 9.70 9.75
CA ARG A 66 -4.71 10.54 9.99
C ARG A 66 -6.00 9.81 9.62
N VAL A 67 -7.09 10.10 10.32
CA VAL A 67 -8.42 9.58 10.00
C VAL A 67 -9.01 10.41 8.87
N VAL A 68 -9.47 9.74 7.82
CA VAL A 68 -10.15 10.35 6.68
C VAL A 68 -11.62 10.53 7.06
N THR A 69 -12.11 11.78 7.04
CA THR A 69 -13.54 12.07 7.29
C THR A 69 -14.35 12.06 6.00
N ASP A 70 -13.78 12.61 4.93
CA ASP A 70 -14.44 12.79 3.65
C ASP A 70 -13.42 12.60 2.51
N VAL A 71 -13.83 11.90 1.44
CA VAL A 71 -13.08 11.79 0.19
C VAL A 71 -13.88 12.53 -0.87
N VAL A 72 -13.29 13.58 -1.44
CA VAL A 72 -13.91 14.38 -2.51
C VAL A 72 -13.20 14.03 -3.82
N CYS A 73 -13.94 13.44 -4.76
CA CYS A 73 -13.48 13.23 -6.12
C CYS A 73 -14.19 14.26 -7.01
N GLU A 74 -13.44 15.21 -7.55
CA GLU A 74 -13.95 16.19 -8.50
C GLU A 74 -13.66 15.67 -9.92
N ASP A 75 -14.67 15.67 -10.79
CA ASP A 75 -14.47 15.45 -12.22
C ASP A 75 -13.82 16.72 -12.80
N ASP A 76 -12.56 16.61 -13.24
CA ASP A 76 -11.92 17.65 -14.04
C ASP A 76 -12.64 17.67 -15.40
N GLU A 77 -13.66 18.52 -15.53
CA GLU A 77 -14.37 18.74 -16.78
C GLU A 77 -13.38 19.28 -17.83
N ASN A 78 -12.89 18.38 -18.70
CA ASN A 78 -12.05 18.72 -19.86
C ASN A 78 -12.76 19.62 -20.87
#